data_AF-A0A7J5ENM2-F1
#
_entry.id   AF-A0A7J5ENM2-F1
#
_cell.length_a   1.000
_cell.length_b   1.000
_cell.length_c   1.000
_cell.angle_alpha   90.00
_cell.angle_beta   90.00
_cell.angle_gamma   90.00
#
_symmetry.space_group_name_H-M   'P 1'
#
loop_
_entity.id
_entity.type
_entity.pdbx_description
1 polymer ?
#
loop_
_entity_poly.entity_id
_entity_poly.type
_entity_poly.pdbx_seq_one_letter_code
_entity_poly.pdbx_strand_id
1 'polypeptide(L)'
;MGDSNSIKHCLKTLRLYLCYPLIGTVFGVTLIMLPASAQIPCYPQFDSEYYTFSFPTQYPPLVTSMPLDVLVGHIGLDSLCKAKTYGEIETFFRARTYWDDTLKYAAKYLLSLVDYDPVLLRLTQGGSPSYMSLVNVYRDYLVASARGLSARPELDEAILGSDYILVINVTSVTDRSDTSAAFAQHARIVRFNVVDTILGKTLPGCYNLGGTGASVPPDCNWFDISREQVGIQLENYGLPADSGSVIAALPMPTKQYLVFLRLSTLCQTSTSAYMTMMPLYPISAKSGVFEVTSGSISDPMNLFGVGNSPTLSSAVEAIRTRILTIHSLVN
;
A
#
# COMPACT_ATOMS: atom_id res chain seq x y z
N MET A 1 -10.13 -18.54 63.62
CA MET A 1 -9.23 -19.35 64.47
C MET A 1 -8.56 -20.35 63.55
N GLY A 2 -7.48 -19.97 62.87
CA GLY A 2 -6.09 -20.04 63.35
C GLY A 2 -5.50 -21.35 62.81
N ASP A 3 -4.32 -21.46 62.21
CA ASP A 3 -3.21 -20.53 62.04
C ASP A 3 -2.27 -21.07 60.93
N SER A 4 -1.37 -20.21 60.46
CA SER A 4 -0.34 -20.44 59.44
C SER A 4 0.82 -21.34 59.90
N ASN A 5 1.65 -21.75 58.92
CA ASN A 5 3.07 -22.19 58.97
C ASN A 5 3.31 -23.70 58.82
N SER A 6 4.35 -24.22 58.17
CA SER A 6 5.41 -23.75 57.26
C SER A 6 6.36 -24.96 57.10
N ILE A 7 6.69 -25.33 55.86
CA ILE A 7 8.02 -25.73 55.33
C ILE A 7 8.95 -26.63 56.20
N LYS A 8 9.42 -27.74 55.58
CA LYS A 8 10.70 -28.52 55.71
C LYS A 8 10.34 -30.03 55.73
N HIS A 9 10.89 -30.97 54.96
CA HIS A 9 12.17 -31.23 54.29
C HIS A 9 11.88 -32.18 53.10
N CYS A 10 12.35 -31.97 51.86
CA CYS A 10 13.72 -32.06 51.37
C CYS A 10 14.37 -33.47 51.53
N LEU A 11 14.46 -34.17 50.38
CA LEU A 11 15.41 -35.22 49.99
C LEU A 11 15.58 -36.48 50.85
N LYS A 12 15.32 -37.64 50.21
CA LYS A 12 16.19 -38.84 50.19
C LYS A 12 15.65 -39.81 49.14
N THR A 13 16.34 -40.01 48.01
CA THR A 13 17.18 -41.22 47.77
C THR A 13 16.33 -42.31 47.10
N LEU A 14 16.69 -43.04 46.05
CA LEU A 14 17.83 -43.12 45.13
C LEU A 14 17.49 -44.31 44.21
N ARG A 15 17.80 -44.18 42.91
CA ARG A 15 18.17 -45.24 41.94
C ARG A 15 17.55 -46.64 42.11
N LEU A 16 16.81 -47.09 41.10
CA LEU A 16 17.11 -48.40 40.49
C LEU A 16 16.99 -48.29 38.96
N TYR A 17 18.09 -48.63 38.30
CA TYR A 17 18.27 -48.83 36.87
C TYR A 17 18.01 -50.32 36.52
N LEU A 18 17.82 -50.61 35.22
CA LEU A 18 17.85 -51.93 34.52
C LEU A 18 16.47 -52.65 34.45
N CYS A 19 15.90 -53.08 33.31
CA CYS A 19 16.38 -53.49 31.98
C CYS A 19 15.29 -53.32 30.89
N TYR A 20 15.67 -52.80 29.71
CA TYR A 20 15.44 -53.21 28.30
C TYR A 20 14.20 -54.06 27.82
N PRO A 21 13.84 -54.05 26.51
CA PRO A 21 12.63 -53.41 25.95
C PRO A 21 11.68 -54.41 25.25
N LEU A 22 10.52 -53.95 24.75
CA LEU A 22 9.94 -54.35 23.44
C LEU A 22 8.65 -53.57 23.14
N ILE A 23 8.83 -52.53 22.33
CA ILE A 23 8.00 -52.07 21.19
C ILE A 23 6.50 -52.45 21.27
N GLY A 24 5.70 -51.52 21.78
CA GLY A 24 4.25 -51.47 21.58
C GLY A 24 3.89 -50.17 20.87
N THR A 25 3.33 -50.30 19.68
CA THR A 25 2.82 -49.22 18.81
C THR A 25 1.92 -48.25 19.57
N VAL A 26 2.39 -47.01 19.78
CA VAL A 26 1.53 -45.88 20.13
C VAL A 26 1.13 -45.21 18.82
N PHE A 27 -0.17 -45.24 18.52
CA PHE A 27 -0.81 -44.34 17.57
C PHE A 27 -0.46 -42.90 17.99
N GLY A 28 0.59 -42.35 17.38
CA GLY A 28 0.86 -40.92 17.43
C GLY A 28 -0.26 -40.23 16.66
N VAL A 29 -1.22 -39.66 17.38
CA VAL A 29 -1.99 -38.54 16.86
C VAL A 29 -0.96 -37.43 16.66
N THR A 30 -0.38 -37.37 15.47
CA THR A 30 0.40 -36.21 15.05
C THR A 30 -0.60 -35.07 14.97
N LEU A 31 -0.69 -34.30 16.04
CA LEU A 31 -1.33 -32.99 16.00
C LEU A 31 -0.47 -32.18 15.03
N ILE A 32 -0.87 -32.15 13.77
CA ILE A 32 -0.34 -31.21 12.80
C ILE A 32 -0.84 -29.86 13.32
N MET A 33 -0.02 -29.18 14.11
CA MET A 33 -0.20 -27.76 14.32
C MET A 33 -0.02 -27.13 12.94
N LEU A 34 -1.15 -26.84 12.29
CA LEU A 34 -1.19 -25.88 11.22
C LEU A 34 -0.44 -24.64 11.75
N PRO A 35 0.55 -24.11 11.03
CA PRO A 35 1.21 -22.90 11.46
C PRO A 35 0.11 -21.87 11.68
N ALA A 36 0.05 -21.31 12.89
CA ALA A 36 -0.82 -20.18 13.17
C ALA A 36 -0.60 -19.18 12.04
N SER A 37 -1.67 -18.84 11.30
CA SER A 37 -1.55 -17.81 10.27
C SER A 37 -0.89 -16.61 10.94
N ALA A 38 0.16 -16.08 10.32
CA ALA A 38 0.78 -14.87 10.84
C ALA A 38 -0.31 -13.81 10.90
N GLN A 39 -0.81 -13.52 12.11
CA GLN A 39 -1.87 -12.55 12.31
C GLN A 39 -1.24 -11.17 12.41
N ILE A 40 -1.83 -10.21 11.70
CA ILE A 40 -1.47 -8.80 11.82
C ILE A 40 -1.85 -8.31 13.23
N PRO A 41 -0.95 -7.64 13.97
CA PRO A 41 -1.16 -7.37 15.40
C PRO A 41 -2.41 -6.58 15.77
N CYS A 42 -2.92 -5.71 14.88
CA CYS A 42 -4.10 -4.90 15.15
C CYS A 42 -5.41 -5.43 14.57
N TYR A 43 -5.37 -6.45 13.69
CA TYR A 43 -6.59 -7.07 13.15
C TYR A 43 -6.56 -8.58 13.39
N PRO A 44 -7.14 -9.05 14.49
CA PRO A 44 -7.41 -10.46 14.69
C PRO A 44 -8.18 -11.02 13.47
N GLN A 45 -7.75 -12.18 12.99
CA GLN A 45 -8.40 -12.88 11.86
C GLN A 45 -8.52 -12.04 10.58
N PHE A 46 -7.54 -11.17 10.28
CA PHE A 46 -7.50 -10.46 9.00
C PHE A 46 -7.56 -11.44 7.81
N ASP A 47 -8.60 -11.32 6.98
CA ASP A 47 -8.92 -12.28 5.92
C ASP A 47 -8.55 -11.77 4.51
N SER A 48 -7.35 -11.20 4.40
CA SER A 48 -6.75 -10.81 3.11
C SER A 48 -5.23 -11.03 3.15
N GLU A 49 -4.54 -10.58 2.11
CA GLU A 49 -3.08 -10.59 2.04
C GLU A 49 -2.50 -9.25 2.50
N TYR A 50 -1.26 -9.28 2.98
CA TYR A 50 -0.55 -8.09 3.44
C TYR A 50 0.96 -8.23 3.28
N TYR A 51 1.63 -7.11 3.12
CA TYR A 51 3.07 -6.97 3.16
C TYR A 51 3.50 -6.52 4.56
N THR A 52 4.66 -6.99 5.01
CA THR A 52 5.29 -6.52 6.26
C THR A 52 6.62 -5.85 5.93
N PHE A 53 6.81 -4.64 6.45
CA PHE A 53 8.02 -3.86 6.25
C PHE A 53 8.54 -3.36 7.58
N SER A 54 9.86 -3.33 7.74
CA SER A 54 10.49 -2.62 8.88
C SER A 54 10.57 -1.12 8.60
N PHE A 55 10.37 -0.31 9.64
CA PHE A 55 10.59 1.13 9.52
C PHE A 55 12.06 1.46 9.23
N PRO A 56 12.33 2.53 8.46
CA PRO A 56 13.68 3.07 8.34
C PRO A 56 14.29 3.41 9.69
N THR A 57 15.59 3.16 9.85
CA THR A 57 16.32 3.52 11.08
C THR A 57 16.73 4.99 11.13
N GLN A 58 16.60 5.71 10.00
CA GLN A 58 16.98 7.11 9.85
C GLN A 58 15.92 7.87 9.05
N TYR A 59 15.69 9.12 9.43
CA TYR A 59 14.73 10.03 8.82
C TYR A 59 15.42 11.36 8.51
N PRO A 60 15.48 11.80 7.24
CA PRO A 60 14.97 11.10 6.05
C PRO A 60 15.80 9.85 5.69
N PRO A 61 15.24 8.85 4.98
CA PRO A 61 15.90 7.59 4.69
C PRO A 61 16.88 7.69 3.51
N LEU A 62 17.87 8.57 3.61
CA LEU A 62 18.78 8.89 2.51
C LEU A 62 19.82 7.78 2.29
N VAL A 63 20.04 7.42 1.02
CA VAL A 63 21.17 6.59 0.59
C VAL A 63 21.89 7.26 -0.57
N THR A 64 23.21 7.06 -0.68
CA THR A 64 24.06 7.76 -1.66
C THR A 64 23.79 7.39 -3.12
N SER A 65 23.06 6.29 -3.36
CA SER A 65 22.65 5.86 -4.70
C SER A 65 21.37 6.51 -5.20
N MET A 66 20.67 7.30 -4.38
CA MET A 66 19.45 7.99 -4.79
C MET A 66 19.75 9.06 -5.85
N PRO A 67 18.93 9.20 -6.89
CA PRO A 67 19.00 10.34 -7.82
C PRO A 67 18.84 11.67 -7.08
N LEU A 68 19.41 12.74 -7.65
CA LEU A 68 19.40 14.07 -7.01
C LEU A 68 17.99 14.56 -6.66
N ASP A 69 17.03 14.45 -7.59
CA ASP A 69 15.64 14.88 -7.35
C ASP A 69 14.97 14.08 -6.21
N VAL A 70 15.35 12.80 -6.02
CA VAL A 70 14.86 11.95 -4.93
C VAL A 70 15.46 12.38 -3.59
N LEU A 71 16.78 12.66 -3.56
CA LEU A 71 17.45 13.18 -2.37
C LEU A 71 16.84 14.51 -1.92
N VAL A 72 16.70 15.46 -2.85
CA VAL A 72 16.11 16.77 -2.58
C VAL A 72 14.66 16.64 -2.13
N GLY A 73 13.87 15.75 -2.75
CA GLY A 73 12.50 15.48 -2.32
C GLY A 73 12.40 15.01 -0.87
N HIS A 74 13.23 14.03 -0.47
CA HIS A 74 13.24 13.52 0.90
C HIS A 74 13.70 14.59 1.91
N ILE A 75 14.75 15.36 1.58
CA ILE A 75 15.24 16.45 2.44
C ILE A 75 14.18 17.55 2.58
N GLY A 76 13.53 17.92 1.49
CA GLY A 76 12.48 18.93 1.47
C GLY A 76 11.29 18.53 2.35
N LEU A 77 10.79 17.31 2.19
CA LEU A 77 9.69 16.79 3.02
C LEU A 77 10.08 16.69 4.50
N ASP A 78 11.27 16.18 4.81
CA ASP A 78 11.76 16.10 6.20
C ASP A 78 11.84 17.49 6.85
N SER A 79 12.39 18.47 6.13
CA SER A 79 12.51 19.86 6.59
C SER A 79 11.14 20.48 6.84
N LEU A 80 10.21 20.28 5.91
CA LEU A 80 8.83 20.75 6.02
C LEU A 80 8.09 20.11 7.21
N CYS A 81 8.24 18.79 7.39
CA CYS A 81 7.64 18.06 8.51
C CYS A 81 8.20 18.48 9.87
N LYS A 82 9.48 18.86 9.95
CA LYS A 82 10.12 19.39 11.17
C LYS A 82 9.80 20.86 11.45
N ALA A 83 9.47 21.64 10.42
CA ALA A 83 9.31 23.10 10.55
C ALA A 83 7.86 23.58 10.63
N LYS A 84 6.89 22.76 10.20
CA LYS A 84 5.49 23.18 10.06
C LYS A 84 4.52 22.23 10.72
N THR A 85 3.57 22.81 11.43
CA THR A 85 2.43 22.09 12.02
C THR A 85 1.38 21.74 10.97
N TYR A 86 0.50 20.79 11.29
CA TYR A 86 -0.66 20.46 10.47
C TYR A 86 -1.47 21.70 10.05
N GLY A 87 -1.79 22.59 11.00
CA GLY A 87 -2.63 23.78 10.73
C GLY A 87 -1.97 24.80 9.80
N GLU A 88 -0.64 24.96 9.88
CA GLU A 88 0.09 25.83 8.94
C GLU A 88 0.08 25.26 7.51
N ILE A 89 0.21 23.94 7.37
CA ILE A 89 0.17 23.26 6.07
C ILE A 89 -1.22 23.41 5.46
N GLU A 90 -2.26 23.11 6.24
CA GLU A 90 -3.64 23.28 5.81
C GLU A 90 -3.90 24.72 5.33
N THR A 91 -3.48 25.71 6.13
CA THR A 91 -3.65 27.13 5.79
C THR A 91 -2.93 27.48 4.48
N PHE A 92 -1.69 27.00 4.30
CA PHE A 92 -0.91 27.22 3.10
C PHE A 92 -1.60 26.66 1.84
N PHE A 93 -2.12 25.44 1.90
CA PHE A 93 -2.81 24.84 0.74
C PHE A 93 -4.18 25.48 0.48
N ARG A 94 -4.97 25.74 1.52
CA ARG A 94 -6.30 26.36 1.38
C ARG A 94 -6.27 27.80 0.88
N ALA A 95 -5.20 28.54 1.14
CA ALA A 95 -5.05 29.91 0.67
C ALA A 95 -4.78 30.02 -0.84
N ARG A 96 -4.45 28.91 -1.52
CA ARG A 96 -4.08 28.91 -2.94
C ARG A 96 -5.31 28.89 -3.83
N THR A 97 -5.27 29.72 -4.87
CA THR A 97 -6.35 29.84 -5.86
C THR A 97 -5.93 29.41 -7.27
N TYR A 98 -4.65 29.06 -7.47
CA TYR A 98 -4.09 28.67 -8.76
C TYR A 98 -3.02 27.57 -8.61
N TRP A 99 -2.84 26.76 -9.66
CA TRP A 99 -1.74 25.78 -9.76
C TRP A 99 -0.42 26.46 -10.12
N ASP A 100 0.14 27.18 -9.14
CA ASP A 100 1.38 27.94 -9.30
C ASP A 100 2.64 27.06 -9.25
N ASP A 101 3.80 27.70 -9.43
CA ASP A 101 5.08 27.00 -9.52
C ASP A 101 5.43 26.24 -8.25
N THR A 102 5.02 26.71 -7.07
CA THR A 102 5.28 25.99 -5.81
C THR A 102 4.57 24.65 -5.79
N LEU A 103 3.29 24.59 -6.21
CA LEU A 103 2.56 23.33 -6.32
C LEU A 103 3.16 22.43 -7.40
N LYS A 104 3.60 23.00 -8.53
CA LYS A 104 4.28 22.24 -9.59
C LYS A 104 5.58 21.61 -9.09
N TYR A 105 6.41 22.35 -8.33
CA TYR A 105 7.62 21.82 -7.70
C TYR A 105 7.29 20.71 -6.70
N ALA A 106 6.28 20.93 -5.84
CA ALA A 106 5.85 19.92 -4.88
C ALA A 106 5.38 18.63 -5.59
N ALA A 107 4.62 18.76 -6.68
CA ALA A 107 4.17 17.64 -7.50
C ALA A 107 5.33 16.91 -8.18
N LYS A 108 6.30 17.63 -8.75
CA LYS A 108 7.53 17.06 -9.32
C LYS A 108 8.27 16.19 -8.30
N TYR A 109 8.53 16.73 -7.10
CA TYR A 109 9.29 16.00 -6.08
C TYR A 109 8.49 14.82 -5.53
N LEU A 110 7.19 15.00 -5.25
CA LEU A 110 6.33 13.87 -4.85
C LEU A 110 6.39 12.74 -5.88
N LEU A 111 6.23 13.08 -7.17
CA LEU A 111 6.25 12.10 -8.25
C LEU A 111 7.61 11.41 -8.38
N SER A 112 8.70 12.14 -8.18
CA SER A 112 10.07 11.59 -8.19
C SER A 112 10.28 10.59 -7.04
N LEU A 113 9.74 10.88 -5.85
CA LEU A 113 9.82 9.99 -4.69
C LEU A 113 8.97 8.74 -4.88
N VAL A 114 7.73 8.91 -5.36
CA VAL A 114 6.83 7.80 -5.69
C VAL A 114 7.46 6.93 -6.77
N ASP A 115 7.93 7.49 -7.87
CA ASP A 115 8.48 6.70 -8.97
C ASP A 115 9.75 5.90 -8.58
N TYR A 116 10.56 6.45 -7.67
CA TYR A 116 11.75 5.78 -7.16
C TYR A 116 11.41 4.59 -6.25
N ASP A 117 10.65 4.83 -5.18
CA ASP A 117 10.32 3.80 -4.20
C ASP A 117 9.05 4.19 -3.41
N PRO A 118 7.86 3.74 -3.87
CA PRO A 118 6.61 4.06 -3.20
C PRO A 118 6.53 3.46 -1.79
N VAL A 119 7.16 2.30 -1.57
CA VAL A 119 7.20 1.63 -0.25
C VAL A 119 7.99 2.49 0.73
N LEU A 120 9.18 2.95 0.34
CA LEU A 120 10.00 3.81 1.17
C LEU A 120 9.28 5.12 1.52
N LEU A 121 8.66 5.78 0.53
CA LEU A 121 7.86 6.97 0.79
C LEU A 121 6.74 6.67 1.79
N ARG A 122 6.00 5.57 1.62
CA ARG A 122 4.90 5.18 2.53
C ARG A 122 5.41 4.90 3.94
N LEU A 123 6.56 4.26 4.10
CA LEU A 123 7.17 4.01 5.40
C LEU A 123 7.59 5.30 6.12
N THR A 124 7.95 6.34 5.38
CA THR A 124 8.27 7.64 5.97
C THR A 124 7.05 8.45 6.42
N GLN A 125 5.83 8.05 6.03
CA GLN A 125 4.61 8.78 6.37
C GLN A 125 4.19 8.65 7.83
N GLY A 126 4.62 7.59 8.52
CA GLY A 126 4.44 7.45 9.97
C GLY A 126 5.22 8.49 10.79
N GLY A 127 6.15 9.21 10.15
CA GLY A 127 6.89 10.32 10.73
C GLY A 127 8.09 9.93 11.59
N SER A 128 8.82 10.95 12.02
CA SER A 128 9.84 10.88 13.08
C SER A 128 9.25 11.50 14.35
N PRO A 129 9.69 11.11 15.57
CA PRO A 129 9.31 11.80 16.80
C PRO A 129 9.62 13.31 16.80
N SER A 130 10.53 13.75 15.92
CA SER A 130 10.89 15.16 15.75
C SER A 130 9.94 15.95 14.82
N TYR A 131 8.99 15.28 14.17
CA TYR A 131 8.10 15.93 13.21
C TYR A 131 6.96 16.67 13.90
N MET A 132 6.69 17.87 13.42
CA MET A 132 5.52 18.69 13.77
C MET A 132 4.29 18.33 12.91
N SER A 133 4.50 17.64 11.79
CA SER A 133 3.46 17.18 10.87
C SER A 133 3.91 15.92 10.10
N LEU A 134 2.96 15.17 9.56
CA LEU A 134 3.23 13.92 8.85
C LEU A 134 3.38 14.14 7.34
N VAL A 135 4.18 13.31 6.68
CA VAL A 135 4.40 13.39 5.23
C VAL A 135 3.10 13.15 4.45
N ASN A 136 2.20 12.29 4.93
CA ASN A 136 0.92 12.03 4.25
C ASN A 136 0.04 13.28 4.20
N VAL A 137 0.11 14.17 5.19
CA VAL A 137 -0.66 15.43 5.20
C VAL A 137 -0.28 16.29 3.99
N TYR A 138 1.01 16.45 3.70
CA TYR A 138 1.49 17.18 2.54
C TYR A 138 1.02 16.54 1.23
N ARG A 139 1.11 15.21 1.13
CA ARG A 139 0.65 14.47 -0.05
C ARG A 139 -0.85 14.67 -0.28
N ASP A 140 -1.66 14.48 0.75
CA ASP A 140 -3.11 14.52 0.64
C ASP A 140 -3.59 15.94 0.26
N TYR A 141 -3.03 17.00 0.85
CA TYR A 141 -3.35 18.37 0.44
C TYR A 141 -2.85 18.72 -0.96
N LEU A 142 -1.69 18.22 -1.38
CA LEU A 142 -1.18 18.44 -2.73
C LEU A 142 -2.06 17.74 -3.78
N VAL A 143 -2.48 16.50 -3.52
CA VAL A 143 -3.41 15.74 -4.39
C VAL A 143 -4.76 16.47 -4.47
N ALA A 144 -5.31 16.92 -3.34
CA ALA A 144 -6.55 17.70 -3.32
C ALA A 144 -6.41 19.04 -4.08
N SER A 145 -5.25 19.69 -3.99
CA SER A 145 -4.96 20.91 -4.75
C SER A 145 -4.87 20.65 -6.24
N ALA A 146 -4.32 19.50 -6.66
CA ALA A 146 -4.26 19.13 -8.07
C ALA A 146 -5.67 18.96 -8.65
N ARG A 147 -6.57 18.32 -7.92
CA ARG A 147 -7.99 18.19 -8.29
C ARG A 147 -8.70 19.55 -8.43
N GLY A 148 -8.38 20.51 -7.56
CA GLY A 148 -9.06 21.81 -7.55
C GLY A 148 -8.48 22.83 -8.53
N LEU A 149 -7.18 22.77 -8.80
CA LEU A 149 -6.44 23.89 -9.40
C LEU A 149 -5.69 23.52 -10.67
N SER A 150 -5.41 22.24 -10.93
CA SER A 150 -4.61 21.84 -12.10
C SER A 150 -5.38 21.99 -13.42
N ALA A 151 -4.63 22.17 -14.51
CA ALA A 151 -5.16 22.15 -15.88
C ALA A 151 -5.73 20.78 -16.30
N ARG A 152 -5.34 19.68 -15.64
CA ARG A 152 -5.88 18.33 -15.85
C ARG A 152 -6.25 17.70 -14.51
N PRO A 153 -7.32 18.18 -13.86
CA PRO A 153 -7.55 17.93 -12.44
C PRO A 153 -7.73 16.45 -12.09
N GLU A 154 -8.56 15.71 -12.84
CA GLU A 154 -8.80 14.29 -12.55
C GLU A 154 -7.59 13.41 -12.84
N LEU A 155 -6.88 13.68 -13.94
CA LEU A 155 -5.69 12.90 -14.30
C LEU A 155 -4.53 13.17 -13.34
N ASP A 156 -4.34 14.42 -12.91
CA ASP A 156 -3.27 14.76 -11.97
C ASP A 156 -3.58 14.25 -10.56
N GLU A 157 -4.83 14.30 -10.13
CA GLU A 157 -5.28 13.63 -8.90
C GLU A 157 -4.97 12.13 -8.97
N ALA A 158 -5.31 11.48 -10.08
CA ALA A 158 -5.03 10.06 -10.28
C ALA A 158 -3.54 9.74 -10.27
N ILE A 159 -2.71 10.55 -10.95
CA ILE A 159 -1.25 10.35 -11.02
C ILE A 159 -0.60 10.57 -9.65
N LEU A 160 -0.88 11.69 -8.99
CA LEU A 160 -0.26 12.04 -7.70
C LEU A 160 -0.81 11.21 -6.53
N GLY A 161 -2.06 10.75 -6.64
CA GLY A 161 -2.72 9.87 -5.68
C GLY A 161 -2.24 8.43 -5.75
N SER A 162 -1.67 8.00 -6.88
CA SER A 162 -1.18 6.63 -7.08
C SER A 162 0.21 6.43 -6.49
N ASP A 163 0.45 5.20 -6.01
CA ASP A 163 1.80 4.69 -5.72
C ASP A 163 2.34 3.89 -6.92
N TYR A 164 1.45 3.26 -7.68
CA TYR A 164 1.79 2.55 -8.90
C TYR A 164 0.80 2.86 -10.01
N ILE A 165 1.29 2.98 -11.24
CA ILE A 165 0.48 2.96 -12.46
C ILE A 165 1.06 1.89 -13.36
N LEU A 166 0.30 0.85 -13.64
CA LEU A 166 0.80 -0.38 -14.27
C LEU A 166 -0.13 -0.85 -15.37
N VAL A 167 0.44 -1.47 -16.40
CA VAL A 167 -0.29 -2.41 -17.26
C VAL A 167 -0.01 -3.81 -16.74
N ILE A 168 -1.06 -4.58 -16.48
CA ILE A 168 -0.97 -5.88 -15.85
C ILE A 168 -1.77 -6.95 -16.60
N ASN A 169 -1.32 -8.20 -16.51
CA ASN A 169 -2.10 -9.37 -16.88
C ASN A 169 -2.50 -10.10 -15.59
N VAL A 170 -3.80 -10.26 -15.35
CA VAL A 170 -4.29 -10.96 -14.16
C VAL A 170 -4.07 -12.46 -14.34
N THR A 171 -3.36 -13.07 -13.39
CA THR A 171 -3.04 -14.50 -13.39
C THR A 171 -4.12 -15.30 -12.67
N SER A 172 -4.57 -14.82 -11.52
CA SER A 172 -5.62 -15.46 -10.73
C SER A 172 -6.37 -14.46 -9.88
N VAL A 173 -7.60 -14.82 -9.54
CA VAL A 173 -8.46 -14.07 -8.63
C VAL A 173 -8.93 -15.02 -7.53
N THR A 174 -8.87 -14.59 -6.28
CA THR A 174 -9.34 -15.34 -5.13
C THR A 174 -10.28 -14.47 -4.31
N ASP A 175 -11.51 -14.92 -4.14
CA ASP A 175 -12.47 -14.31 -3.23
C ASP A 175 -12.37 -14.95 -1.86
N ARG A 176 -12.29 -14.13 -0.82
CA ARG A 176 -12.33 -14.54 0.57
C ARG A 176 -13.50 -13.89 1.28
N SER A 177 -14.09 -14.65 2.19
CA SER A 177 -15.17 -14.18 3.03
C SER A 177 -15.11 -14.83 4.39
N ASP A 178 -14.85 -14.02 5.41
CA ASP A 178 -14.85 -14.39 6.81
C ASP A 178 -15.58 -13.30 7.61
N THR A 179 -16.83 -13.55 7.98
CA THR A 179 -17.63 -12.62 8.77
C THR A 179 -17.16 -12.49 10.22
N SER A 180 -16.24 -13.35 10.67
CA SER A 180 -15.60 -13.24 11.98
C SER A 180 -14.35 -12.34 11.95
N ALA A 181 -13.83 -12.00 10.76
CA ALA A 181 -12.68 -11.11 10.62
C ALA A 181 -13.00 -9.71 11.16
N ALA A 182 -12.05 -9.12 11.89
CA ALA A 182 -12.17 -7.75 12.39
C ALA A 182 -12.11 -6.71 11.25
N PHE A 183 -11.49 -7.06 10.13
CA PHE A 183 -11.32 -6.19 8.97
C PHE A 183 -11.10 -7.02 7.71
N ALA A 184 -11.46 -6.47 6.54
CA ALA A 184 -11.46 -7.18 5.26
C ALA A 184 -12.29 -8.48 5.28
N GLN A 185 -13.52 -8.42 5.80
CA GLN A 185 -14.42 -9.60 5.89
C GLN A 185 -14.81 -10.13 4.52
N HIS A 186 -14.72 -9.28 3.49
CA HIS A 186 -14.93 -9.64 2.11
C HIS A 186 -13.81 -9.00 1.29
N ALA A 187 -12.90 -9.85 0.79
CA ALA A 187 -11.76 -9.40 0.02
C ALA A 187 -11.66 -10.17 -1.29
N ARG A 188 -11.48 -9.45 -2.40
CA ARG A 188 -11.01 -10.03 -3.66
C ARG A 188 -9.52 -9.77 -3.80
N ILE A 189 -8.74 -10.83 -3.83
CA ILE A 189 -7.30 -10.79 -4.04
C ILE A 189 -7.01 -11.06 -5.51
N VAL A 190 -6.33 -10.12 -6.15
CA VAL A 190 -6.00 -10.16 -7.58
C VAL A 190 -4.49 -10.31 -7.72
N ARG A 191 -4.06 -11.45 -8.26
CA ARG A 191 -2.66 -11.72 -8.60
C ARG A 191 -2.41 -11.37 -10.06
N PHE A 192 -1.22 -10.86 -10.35
CA PHE A 192 -0.93 -10.37 -11.69
C PHE A 192 0.56 -10.43 -12.06
N ASN A 193 0.80 -10.45 -13.37
CA ASN A 193 2.10 -10.18 -13.95
C ASN A 193 2.13 -8.76 -14.49
N VAL A 194 3.25 -8.05 -14.29
CA VAL A 194 3.45 -6.71 -14.83
C VAL A 194 3.82 -6.82 -16.30
N VAL A 195 3.11 -6.08 -17.14
CA VAL A 195 3.39 -5.92 -18.58
C VAL A 195 4.18 -4.64 -18.81
N ASP A 196 3.78 -3.55 -18.15
CA ASP A 196 4.44 -2.25 -18.26
C ASP A 196 4.34 -1.50 -16.92
N THR A 197 5.43 -0.87 -16.51
CA THR A 197 5.47 0.00 -15.33
C THR A 197 5.54 1.45 -15.80
N ILE A 198 4.47 2.20 -15.53
CA ILE A 198 4.34 3.61 -15.93
C ILE A 198 4.78 4.52 -14.79
N LEU A 199 4.46 4.15 -13.54
CA LEU A 199 4.87 4.84 -12.32
C LEU A 199 5.12 3.81 -11.20
N GLY A 200 6.14 4.06 -10.38
CA GLY A 200 6.44 3.25 -9.19
C GLY A 200 7.30 2.04 -9.55
N LYS A 201 8.60 2.28 -9.75
CA LYS A 201 9.55 1.29 -10.28
C LYS A 201 9.80 0.10 -9.35
N THR A 202 9.66 0.31 -8.04
CA THR A 202 10.00 -0.68 -7.02
C THR A 202 8.73 -1.27 -6.41
N LEU A 203 8.36 -2.49 -6.83
CA LEU A 203 7.16 -3.17 -6.33
C LEU A 203 7.36 -3.81 -4.93
N PRO A 204 6.30 -3.90 -4.11
CA PRO A 204 6.40 -4.37 -2.72
C PRO A 204 6.80 -5.85 -2.63
N GLY A 205 6.37 -6.64 -3.62
CA GLY A 205 6.60 -8.08 -3.68
C GLY A 205 8.05 -8.52 -3.86
N CYS A 206 8.93 -7.61 -4.29
CA CYS A 206 10.35 -7.90 -4.49
C CYS A 206 11.24 -7.37 -3.35
N TYR A 207 10.62 -6.87 -2.28
CA TYR A 207 11.29 -6.09 -1.26
C TYR A 207 11.91 -7.00 -0.18
N ASN A 208 13.15 -7.44 -0.40
CA ASN A 208 13.97 -8.06 0.64
C ASN A 208 14.62 -6.96 1.49
N LEU A 209 13.96 -6.53 2.57
CA LEU A 209 14.63 -5.82 3.65
C LEU A 209 15.44 -6.83 4.49
N GLY A 210 16.64 -7.19 4.03
CA GLY A 210 17.67 -7.72 4.91
C GLY A 210 17.72 -9.24 5.17
N GLY A 211 17.42 -10.08 4.19
CA GLY A 211 17.69 -11.53 4.28
C GLY A 211 18.41 -12.06 3.04
N THR A 212 19.74 -12.23 3.12
CA THR A 212 20.47 -13.00 2.11
C THR A 212 19.98 -14.45 2.11
N GLY A 213 19.28 -14.88 1.06
CA GLY A 213 19.11 -16.32 0.77
C GLY A 213 17.70 -16.89 0.63
N ALA A 214 16.62 -16.09 0.63
CA ALA A 214 15.29 -16.61 0.32
C ALA A 214 14.98 -16.49 -1.19
N SER A 215 14.65 -17.60 -1.84
CA SER A 215 14.11 -17.62 -3.21
C SER A 215 12.86 -16.73 -3.28
N VAL A 216 12.87 -15.74 -4.16
CA VAL A 216 11.73 -14.86 -4.42
C VAL A 216 10.54 -15.72 -4.85
N PRO A 217 9.40 -15.71 -4.12
CA PRO A 217 8.22 -16.44 -4.57
C PRO A 217 7.76 -15.93 -5.95
N PRO A 218 7.29 -16.80 -6.85
CA PRO A 218 6.83 -16.39 -8.18
C PRO A 218 5.55 -15.53 -8.16
N ASP A 219 4.84 -15.42 -7.02
CA ASP A 219 3.51 -14.78 -6.89
C ASP A 219 3.50 -13.56 -5.96
N CYS A 220 4.53 -12.71 -5.99
CA CYS A 220 4.62 -11.59 -5.05
C CYS A 220 3.80 -10.35 -5.44
N ASN A 221 3.21 -10.33 -6.63
CA ASN A 221 2.45 -9.19 -7.13
C ASN A 221 0.96 -9.44 -6.98
N TRP A 222 0.36 -8.76 -5.99
CA TRP A 222 -1.06 -8.81 -5.75
C TRP A 222 -1.56 -7.48 -5.22
N PHE A 223 -2.82 -7.17 -5.52
CA PHE A 223 -3.59 -6.15 -4.83
C PHE A 223 -4.91 -6.75 -4.37
N ASP A 224 -5.48 -6.20 -3.31
CA ASP A 224 -6.79 -6.59 -2.83
C ASP A 224 -7.83 -5.48 -3.00
N ILE A 225 -9.07 -5.91 -3.07
CA ILE A 225 -10.24 -5.04 -3.06
C ILE A 225 -11.10 -5.56 -1.92
N SER A 226 -11.02 -4.91 -0.76
CA SER A 226 -11.88 -5.19 0.38
C SER A 226 -13.00 -4.17 0.50
N ARG A 227 -14.18 -4.65 0.89
CA ARG A 227 -15.38 -3.82 1.04
C ARG A 227 -15.14 -2.68 2.03
N GLU A 228 -14.46 -2.99 3.13
CA GLU A 228 -14.18 -2.10 4.25
C GLU A 228 -13.22 -0.99 3.85
N GLN A 229 -12.14 -1.31 3.11
CA GLN A 229 -11.21 -0.28 2.65
C GLN A 229 -11.84 0.66 1.61
N VAL A 230 -12.62 0.10 0.69
CA VAL A 230 -13.38 0.91 -0.28
C VAL A 230 -14.36 1.82 0.45
N GLY A 231 -15.06 1.30 1.48
CA GLY A 231 -15.96 2.09 2.33
C GLY A 231 -15.26 3.28 2.99
N ILE A 232 -14.10 3.04 3.62
CA ILE A 232 -13.29 4.11 4.23
C ILE A 232 -12.88 5.17 3.19
N GLN A 233 -12.45 4.76 1.99
CA GLN A 233 -12.09 5.71 0.95
C GLN A 233 -13.30 6.54 0.52
N LEU A 234 -14.45 5.92 0.25
CA LEU A 234 -15.68 6.61 -0.11
C LEU A 234 -16.09 7.67 0.92
N GLU A 235 -16.06 7.32 2.21
CA GLU A 235 -16.39 8.24 3.31
C GLU A 235 -15.45 9.45 3.35
N ASN A 236 -14.15 9.25 3.13
CA ASN A 236 -13.18 10.34 3.06
C ASN A 236 -13.46 11.33 1.91
N TYR A 237 -14.13 10.88 0.85
CA TYR A 237 -14.59 11.73 -0.26
C TYR A 237 -16.02 12.25 -0.08
N GLY A 238 -16.68 11.98 1.06
CA GLY A 238 -18.07 12.36 1.31
C GLY A 238 -19.06 11.62 0.40
N LEU A 239 -18.67 10.47 -0.16
CA LEU A 239 -19.50 9.64 -1.03
C LEU A 239 -20.21 8.56 -0.22
N PRO A 240 -21.42 8.12 -0.63
CA PRO A 240 -22.12 7.04 0.05
C PRO A 240 -21.27 5.76 0.04
N ALA A 241 -21.09 5.14 1.22
CA ALA A 241 -20.33 3.91 1.39
C ALA A 241 -21.05 2.66 0.84
N ASP A 242 -21.91 2.79 -0.17
CA ASP A 242 -22.62 1.66 -0.81
C ASP A 242 -21.65 0.82 -1.66
N SER A 243 -20.82 0.10 -0.91
CA SER A 243 -19.69 -0.71 -1.28
C SER A 243 -20.08 -1.97 -2.04
N GLY A 244 -21.37 -2.31 -2.09
CA GLY A 244 -21.88 -3.47 -2.85
C GLY A 244 -21.71 -3.30 -4.36
N SER A 245 -21.78 -2.06 -4.87
CA SER A 245 -21.64 -1.76 -6.30
C SER A 245 -20.18 -1.69 -6.77
N VAL A 246 -19.25 -1.34 -5.88
CA VAL A 246 -17.81 -1.18 -6.20
C VAL A 246 -17.12 -2.54 -6.39
N ILE A 247 -17.65 -3.59 -5.77
CA ILE A 247 -17.23 -5.00 -5.94
C ILE A 247 -17.83 -5.61 -7.23
N ALA A 248 -18.64 -4.90 -8.02
CA ALA A 248 -19.25 -5.49 -9.22
C ALA A 248 -18.36 -5.40 -10.48
N ALA A 249 -17.43 -4.44 -10.58
CA ALA A 249 -16.57 -4.21 -11.75
C ALA A 249 -15.14 -4.71 -11.54
N LEU A 250 -15.01 -5.96 -11.07
CA LEU A 250 -13.75 -6.49 -10.57
C LEU A 250 -12.90 -7.15 -11.66
N PRO A 251 -11.56 -7.09 -11.52
CA PRO A 251 -10.65 -7.81 -12.39
C PRO A 251 -11.00 -9.29 -12.49
N MET A 252 -10.88 -9.83 -13.70
CA MET A 252 -11.11 -11.25 -14.01
C MET A 252 -9.78 -11.92 -14.40
N PRO A 253 -9.61 -13.22 -14.13
CA PRO A 253 -8.42 -13.96 -14.58
C PRO A 253 -8.23 -13.86 -16.09
N THR A 254 -6.98 -13.93 -16.55
CA THR A 254 -6.56 -13.92 -17.97
C THR A 254 -6.82 -12.64 -18.74
N LYS A 255 -7.31 -11.60 -18.07
CA LYS A 255 -7.57 -10.27 -18.66
C LYS A 255 -6.41 -9.32 -18.39
N GLN A 256 -6.27 -8.35 -19.29
CA GLN A 256 -5.30 -7.27 -19.17
C GLN A 256 -5.98 -6.00 -18.65
N TYR A 257 -5.28 -5.26 -17.80
CA TYR A 257 -5.78 -4.03 -17.20
C TYR A 257 -4.71 -2.95 -17.18
N LEU A 258 -5.14 -1.69 -17.32
CA LEU A 258 -4.40 -0.53 -16.82
C LEU A 258 -4.90 -0.26 -15.40
N VAL A 259 -4.00 -0.20 -14.43
CA VAL A 259 -4.34 -0.03 -13.02
C VAL A 259 -3.59 1.15 -12.39
N PHE A 260 -4.29 1.87 -11.53
CA PHE A 260 -3.80 2.90 -10.62
C PHE A 260 -3.93 2.32 -9.21
N LEU A 261 -2.82 2.01 -8.57
CA LEU A 261 -2.79 1.34 -7.28
C LEU A 261 -2.17 2.23 -6.21
N ARG A 262 -2.61 2.05 -4.96
CA ARG A 262 -2.11 2.74 -3.77
C ARG A 262 -1.74 1.72 -2.70
N LEU A 263 -0.66 1.98 -1.97
CA LEU A 263 -0.31 1.30 -0.74
C LEU A 263 -1.15 1.88 0.40
N SER A 264 -1.94 1.02 1.02
CA SER A 264 -2.72 1.33 2.21
C SER A 264 -2.03 0.74 3.44
N THR A 265 -1.96 1.53 4.51
CA THR A 265 -1.40 1.06 5.78
C THR A 265 -2.54 0.39 6.56
N LEU A 266 -2.40 -0.90 6.83
CA LEU A 266 -3.33 -1.64 7.67
C LEU A 266 -3.01 -1.39 9.15
N CYS A 267 -1.72 -1.52 9.49
CA CYS A 267 -1.27 -1.55 10.87
C CYS A 267 0.15 -1.05 11.02
N GLN A 268 0.50 -0.59 12.21
CA GLN A 268 1.87 -0.27 12.58
C GLN A 268 2.16 -0.74 14.01
N THR A 269 3.37 -1.24 14.23
CA THR A 269 3.95 -1.48 15.56
C THR A 269 5.05 -0.46 15.80
N SER A 270 5.84 -0.62 16.87
CA SER A 270 7.04 0.22 17.08
C SER A 270 8.15 -0.02 16.05
N THR A 271 8.11 -1.12 15.30
CA THR A 271 9.21 -1.54 14.41
C THR A 271 8.78 -1.88 12.99
N SER A 272 7.50 -2.19 12.77
CA SER A 272 7.01 -2.65 11.48
C SER A 272 5.73 -1.94 11.05
N ALA A 273 5.59 -1.76 9.75
CA ALA A 273 4.35 -1.40 9.10
C ALA A 273 3.80 -2.61 8.33
N TYR A 274 2.50 -2.79 8.40
CA TYR A 274 1.75 -3.79 7.67
C TYR A 274 0.90 -3.04 6.65
N MET A 275 1.06 -3.39 5.38
CA MET A 275 0.44 -2.67 4.28
C MET A 275 -0.26 -3.62 3.32
N THR A 276 -1.22 -3.11 2.59
CA THR A 276 -1.77 -3.78 1.41
C THR A 276 -1.66 -2.87 0.19
N MET A 277 -1.78 -3.43 -1.00
CA MET A 277 -1.97 -2.67 -2.22
C MET A 277 -3.43 -2.78 -2.64
N MET A 278 -4.05 -1.66 -3.00
CA MET A 278 -5.44 -1.61 -3.45
C MET A 278 -5.58 -0.66 -4.63
N PRO A 279 -6.63 -0.76 -5.45
CA PRO A 279 -6.91 0.26 -6.45
C PRO A 279 -7.12 1.62 -5.81
N LEU A 280 -6.61 2.66 -6.47
CA LEU A 280 -6.94 4.03 -6.10
C LEU A 280 -8.43 4.27 -6.36
N TYR A 281 -9.13 4.80 -5.36
CA TYR A 281 -10.55 5.09 -5.45
C TYR A 281 -10.88 6.43 -4.77
N PRO A 282 -11.78 7.25 -5.37
CA PRO A 282 -12.35 7.12 -6.71
C PRO A 282 -11.39 7.64 -7.79
N ILE A 283 -11.53 7.14 -9.02
CA ILE A 283 -11.00 7.80 -10.22
C ILE A 283 -12.15 7.94 -11.21
N SER A 284 -12.57 9.17 -11.52
CA SER A 284 -13.63 9.47 -12.51
C SER A 284 -14.90 8.61 -12.33
N ALA A 285 -15.40 8.50 -11.10
CA ALA A 285 -16.57 7.68 -10.71
C ALA A 285 -16.43 6.15 -10.87
N LYS A 286 -15.22 5.66 -11.24
CA LYS A 286 -14.84 4.25 -11.24
C LYS A 286 -13.77 3.98 -10.16
N SER A 287 -13.34 2.72 -10.08
CA SER A 287 -12.06 2.36 -9.48
C SER A 287 -10.91 2.65 -10.43
N GLY A 288 -9.69 2.74 -9.91
CA GLY A 288 -8.46 2.79 -10.70
C GLY A 288 -8.13 1.48 -11.43
N VAL A 289 -9.13 0.77 -11.95
CA VAL A 289 -9.00 -0.49 -12.68
C VAL A 289 -9.71 -0.34 -14.02
N PHE A 290 -8.95 -0.40 -15.10
CA PHE A 290 -9.44 -0.20 -16.46
C PHE A 290 -9.21 -1.47 -17.30
N GLU A 291 -10.27 -2.23 -17.60
CA GLU A 291 -10.16 -3.43 -18.46
C GLU A 291 -9.77 -3.08 -19.88
N VAL A 292 -8.83 -3.84 -20.44
CA VAL A 292 -8.45 -3.78 -21.85
C VAL A 292 -9.26 -4.83 -22.63
N THR A 293 -10.20 -4.38 -23.45
CA THR A 293 -11.02 -5.21 -24.33
C THR A 293 -10.67 -4.92 -25.78
N SER A 294 -10.23 -5.93 -26.53
CA SER A 294 -9.83 -5.79 -27.94
C SER A 294 -8.79 -4.67 -28.18
N GLY A 295 -7.89 -4.44 -27.22
CA GLY A 295 -6.86 -3.41 -27.27
C GLY A 295 -7.31 -2.00 -26.83
N SER A 296 -8.58 -1.82 -26.44
CA SER A 296 -9.14 -0.55 -25.99
C SER A 296 -9.60 -0.58 -24.54
N ILE A 297 -9.65 0.60 -23.91
CA ILE A 297 -10.10 0.81 -22.54
C ILE A 297 -11.43 1.56 -22.54
N SER A 298 -12.37 1.18 -21.67
CA SER A 298 -13.57 1.99 -21.40
C SER A 298 -13.24 3.16 -20.46
N ASP A 299 -13.19 4.37 -21.01
CA ASP A 299 -12.96 5.62 -20.29
C ASP A 299 -14.13 6.62 -20.51
N PRO A 300 -15.34 6.38 -19.96
CA PRO A 300 -16.52 7.21 -20.23
C PRO A 300 -16.34 8.69 -19.89
N MET A 301 -15.42 8.99 -18.98
CA MET A 301 -15.13 10.35 -18.51
C MET A 301 -13.99 11.02 -19.26
N ASN A 302 -13.38 10.34 -20.24
CA ASN A 302 -12.23 10.85 -20.99
C ASN A 302 -11.10 11.34 -20.04
N LEU A 303 -10.85 10.60 -18.96
CA LEU A 303 -9.77 10.86 -18.00
C LEU A 303 -8.44 11.11 -18.71
N PHE A 304 -8.13 10.29 -19.72
CA PHE A 304 -6.87 10.36 -20.45
C PHE A 304 -6.83 11.48 -21.50
N GLY A 305 -7.97 12.12 -21.81
CA GLY A 305 -8.06 13.22 -22.77
C GLY A 305 -7.91 12.78 -24.23
N VAL A 306 -8.09 11.49 -24.52
CA VAL A 306 -7.89 10.86 -25.84
C VAL A 306 -9.15 10.12 -26.33
N GLY A 307 -10.31 10.56 -25.86
CA GLY A 307 -11.63 10.01 -26.18
C GLY A 307 -12.13 9.00 -25.15
N ASN A 308 -13.35 8.49 -25.35
CA ASN A 308 -14.03 7.67 -24.34
C ASN A 308 -13.74 6.17 -24.45
N SER A 309 -13.04 5.76 -25.50
CA SER A 309 -12.64 4.38 -25.77
C SER A 309 -11.22 4.29 -26.36
N PRO A 310 -10.21 4.90 -25.71
CA PRO A 310 -8.87 4.96 -26.26
C PRO A 310 -8.25 3.57 -26.39
N THR A 311 -7.26 3.44 -27.27
CA THR A 311 -6.39 2.25 -27.26
C THR A 311 -5.56 2.26 -25.98
N LEU A 312 -5.15 1.08 -25.50
CA LEU A 312 -4.24 0.99 -24.37
C LEU A 312 -2.98 1.84 -24.61
N SER A 313 -2.41 1.78 -25.81
CA SER A 313 -1.23 2.55 -26.18
C SER A 313 -1.43 4.06 -26.08
N SER A 314 -2.57 4.60 -26.54
CA SER A 314 -2.82 6.04 -26.49
C SER A 314 -3.09 6.53 -25.06
N ALA A 315 -3.75 5.72 -24.23
CA ALA A 315 -3.94 6.01 -22.81
C ALA A 315 -2.59 6.03 -22.06
N VAL A 316 -1.74 5.03 -22.27
CA VAL A 316 -0.40 4.96 -21.66
C VAL A 316 0.46 6.14 -22.08
N GLU A 317 0.46 6.49 -23.37
CA GLU A 317 1.22 7.64 -23.87
C GLU A 317 0.73 8.96 -23.27
N ALA A 318 -0.58 9.13 -23.12
CA ALA A 318 -1.15 10.32 -22.48
C ALA A 318 -0.72 10.46 -21.01
N ILE A 319 -0.68 9.35 -20.25
CA ILE A 319 -0.20 9.34 -18.86
C ILE A 319 1.29 9.68 -18.81
N ARG A 320 2.13 9.03 -19.64
CA ARG A 320 3.57 9.29 -19.70
C ARG A 320 3.88 10.73 -20.08
N THR A 321 3.20 11.25 -21.10
CA THR A 321 3.31 12.66 -21.49
C THR A 321 2.96 13.59 -20.33
N ARG A 322 1.91 13.25 -19.56
CA ARG A 322 1.52 14.06 -18.40
C ARG A 322 2.55 13.99 -17.27
N ILE A 323 3.06 12.81 -16.94
CA ILE A 323 4.15 12.59 -15.97
C ILE A 323 5.39 13.41 -16.37
N LEU A 324 5.81 13.31 -17.64
CA LEU A 324 6.93 14.07 -18.18
C LEU A 324 6.69 15.57 -18.09
N THR A 325 5.48 16.03 -18.38
CA THR A 325 5.11 17.44 -18.18
C THR A 325 5.31 17.85 -16.74
N ILE A 326 4.81 17.07 -15.76
CA ILE A 326 4.98 17.37 -14.33
C ILE A 326 6.47 17.45 -13.96
N HIS A 327 7.31 16.55 -14.49
CA HIS A 327 8.76 16.60 -14.28
C HIS A 327 9.46 17.79 -14.96
N SER A 328 8.98 18.19 -16.14
CA SER A 328 9.61 19.21 -16.99
C SER A 328 9.08 20.62 -16.77
N LEU A 329 8.10 20.83 -15.88
CA LEU A 329 7.44 22.13 -15.63
C LEU A 329 8.37 23.20 -15.03
N VAL A 330 9.67 22.97 -15.03
CA VAL A 330 10.68 23.86 -14.49
C VAL A 330 11.96 23.74 -15.33
N ASN A 331 12.18 24.74 -16.18
CA ASN A 331 13.50 25.20 -16.62
C ASN A 331 13.74 26.58 -16.00
#